data_AF-A0A367HVC6-F1
#
_entry.id   AF-A0A367HVC6-F1
#
_cell.length_a   1.000
_cell.length_b   1.000
_cell.length_c   1.000
_cell.angle_alpha   90.00
_cell.angle_beta   90.00
_cell.angle_gamma   90.00
#
_symmetry.space_group_name_H-M   'P 1'
#
loop_
_entity.id
_entity.type
_entity.pdbx_description
1 polymer ?
#
loop_
_entity_poly.entity_id
_entity_poly.type
_entity_poly.pdbx_seq_one_letter_code
_entity_poly.pdbx_strand_id
1 'polypeptide(L)'
;MTSLPRSSPLALTVLALLHYKPLHPYGIQRLIKDWGKEQVVNVGQRASLYRTIERLLAAELIAVRETGRDQQYPERTVYEVTEAGREVTRTWLDEMLAAPKAEFPQFPAALSHALMLAPHELLDALERRLTRVDATLRAIDAGLASESASGLPRVASLESEYLRAITAAEVKWLRGVTDDLREGRLPWSKEDLMAFAAQQENGAGPRKDLEG
;
A
#
# COMPACT_ATOMS: atom_id res chain seq x y z
N MET A 1 19.55 6.53 24.71
CA MET A 1 19.10 5.45 23.79
C MET A 1 18.03 6.04 22.89
N THR A 2 18.37 6.38 21.66
CA THR A 2 17.41 6.95 20.70
C THR A 2 16.35 5.89 20.40
N SER A 3 15.07 6.22 20.60
CA SER A 3 13.97 5.30 20.30
C SER A 3 14.01 4.92 18.83
N LEU A 4 13.98 3.62 18.53
CA LEU A 4 13.96 3.14 17.15
C LEU A 4 12.73 3.69 16.43
N PRO A 5 12.88 4.25 15.21
CA PRO A 5 11.75 4.76 14.46
C PRO A 5 10.78 3.62 14.13
N ARG A 6 9.48 3.91 14.08
CA ARG A 6 8.50 2.90 13.63
C ARG A 6 8.80 2.46 12.20
N SER A 7 8.72 1.15 11.96
CA SER A 7 8.82 0.58 10.62
C SER A 7 7.69 1.11 9.72
N SER A 8 8.04 1.36 8.46
CA SER A 8 7.09 1.68 7.40
C SER A 8 7.57 1.10 6.08
N PRO A 9 6.68 0.77 5.12
CA PRO A 9 7.06 0.24 3.82
C PRO A 9 8.16 1.08 3.14
N LEU A 10 8.00 2.40 3.10
CA LEU A 10 9.00 3.30 2.53
C LEU A 10 10.34 3.26 3.27
N ALA A 11 10.36 3.16 4.60
CA ALA A 11 11.60 3.12 5.37
C ALA A 11 12.36 1.81 5.12
N LEU A 12 11.65 0.67 5.09
CA LEU A 12 12.22 -0.63 4.76
C LEU A 12 12.80 -0.62 3.32
N THR A 13 12.06 -0.07 2.35
CA THR A 13 12.56 0.05 0.96
C THR A 13 13.79 0.94 0.86
N VAL A 14 13.84 2.08 1.56
CA VAL A 14 15.02 2.95 1.59
C VAL A 14 16.23 2.19 2.15
N LEU A 15 16.08 1.51 3.29
CA LEU A 15 17.16 0.73 3.88
C LEU A 15 17.62 -0.42 2.96
N ALA A 16 16.69 -1.14 2.33
CA ALA A 16 17.01 -2.21 1.39
C ALA A 16 17.79 -1.71 0.16
N LEU A 17 17.43 -0.54 -0.38
CA LEU A 17 18.15 0.07 -1.51
C LEU A 17 19.55 0.55 -1.10
N LEU A 18 19.70 1.09 0.11
CA LEU A 18 21.00 1.49 0.66
C LEU A 18 21.87 0.29 1.04
N HIS A 19 21.26 -0.87 1.33
CA HIS A 19 21.96 -2.15 1.46
C HIS A 19 22.57 -2.60 0.13
N TYR A 20 21.86 -2.37 -0.98
CA TYR A 20 22.36 -2.66 -2.33
C TYR A 20 23.55 -1.77 -2.71
N LYS A 21 23.43 -0.45 -2.52
CA LYS A 21 24.56 0.50 -2.68
C LYS A 21 24.27 1.86 -2.03
N PRO A 22 25.30 2.67 -1.72
CA PRO A 22 25.10 4.05 -1.30
C PRO A 22 24.45 4.91 -2.40
N LEU A 23 23.47 5.73 -2.02
CA LEU A 23 22.62 6.47 -2.94
C LEU A 23 22.30 7.88 -2.44
N HIS A 24 22.23 8.81 -3.40
CA HIS A 24 21.56 10.10 -3.21
C HIS A 24 20.03 9.90 -3.25
N PRO A 25 19.20 10.73 -2.57
CA PRO A 25 17.74 10.63 -2.59
C PRO A 25 17.12 10.51 -3.99
N TYR A 26 17.66 11.22 -4.98
CA TYR A 26 17.22 11.10 -6.38
C TYR A 26 17.46 9.69 -6.96
N GLY A 27 18.60 9.06 -6.64
CA GLY A 27 18.90 7.70 -7.06
C GLY A 27 17.97 6.67 -6.41
N ILE A 28 17.57 6.91 -5.16
CA ILE A 28 16.55 6.11 -4.46
C ILE A 28 15.21 6.20 -5.20
N GLN A 29 14.74 7.42 -5.51
CA GLN A 29 13.49 7.62 -6.27
C GLN A 29 13.52 6.93 -7.62
N ARG A 30 14.63 7.06 -8.33
CA ARG A 30 14.82 6.43 -9.63
C ARG A 30 14.76 4.91 -9.53
N LEU A 31 15.48 4.29 -8.60
CA LEU A 31 15.46 2.83 -8.46
C LEU A 31 14.11 2.28 -8.04
N ILE A 32 13.36 2.99 -7.18
CA ILE A 32 11.99 2.59 -6.82
C ILE A 32 11.12 2.52 -8.07
N LYS A 33 11.21 3.51 -8.95
CA LYS A 33 10.47 3.54 -10.22
C LYS A 33 10.97 2.46 -11.18
N ASP A 34 12.27 2.39 -11.41
CA ASP A 34 12.90 1.46 -12.36
C ASP A 34 12.65 -0.01 -11.96
N TRP A 35 12.48 -0.30 -10.66
CA TRP A 35 12.18 -1.64 -10.15
C TRP A 35 10.68 -1.88 -9.89
N GLY A 36 9.81 -0.97 -10.33
CA GLY A 36 8.35 -1.12 -10.19
C GLY A 36 7.84 -1.10 -8.73
N LYS A 37 8.66 -0.69 -7.77
CA LYS A 37 8.31 -0.68 -6.33
C LYS A 37 7.26 0.36 -5.96
N GLU A 38 6.91 1.24 -6.88
CA GLU A 38 5.76 2.16 -6.76
C GLU A 38 4.42 1.46 -6.53
N GLN A 39 4.32 0.16 -6.82
CA GLN A 39 3.14 -0.65 -6.52
C GLN A 39 3.00 -1.00 -5.02
N VAL A 40 4.12 -1.03 -4.28
CA VAL A 40 4.17 -1.46 -2.87
C VAL A 40 4.59 -0.35 -1.91
N VAL A 41 5.17 0.74 -2.42
CA VAL A 41 5.51 1.93 -1.63
C VAL A 41 5.05 3.22 -2.29
N ASN A 42 4.40 4.07 -1.50
CA ASN A 42 4.04 5.41 -1.96
C ASN A 42 5.24 6.36 -1.88
N VAL A 43 5.84 6.61 -3.04
CA VAL A 43 7.01 7.50 -3.19
C VAL A 43 6.70 8.70 -4.08
N GLY A 44 5.43 8.85 -4.48
CA GLY A 44 4.96 9.95 -5.33
C GLY A 44 5.12 11.32 -4.66
N GLN A 45 5.19 11.37 -3.32
CA GLN A 45 5.45 12.61 -2.59
C GLN A 45 6.93 12.72 -2.24
N ARG A 46 7.66 13.59 -2.95
CA ARG A 46 9.09 13.87 -2.68
C ARG A 46 9.36 14.13 -1.20
N ALA A 47 8.46 14.87 -0.54
CA ALA A 47 8.55 15.21 0.88
C ALA A 47 8.52 13.99 1.82
N SER A 48 7.81 12.91 1.48
CA SER A 48 7.77 11.71 2.33
C SER A 48 9.11 10.98 2.35
N LEU A 49 9.82 10.95 1.22
CA LEU A 49 11.14 10.35 1.13
C LEU A 49 12.16 11.13 1.98
N TYR A 50 12.22 12.46 1.82
CA TYR A 50 13.15 13.27 2.61
C TYR A 50 12.90 13.14 4.11
N ARG A 51 11.65 13.22 4.58
CA ARG A 51 11.31 12.97 5.99
C ARG A 51 11.71 11.56 6.45
N THR A 52 11.57 10.55 5.58
CA THR A 52 12.00 9.19 5.91
C THR A 52 13.50 9.11 6.07
N ILE A 53 14.27 9.74 5.17
CA ILE A 53 15.74 9.80 5.24
C ILE A 53 16.18 10.52 6.52
N GLU A 54 15.61 11.69 6.82
CA GLU A 54 15.90 12.46 8.05
C GLU A 54 15.67 11.61 9.30
N ARG A 55 14.55 10.88 9.36
CA ARG A 55 14.22 9.99 10.48
C ARG A 55 15.19 8.81 10.60
N LEU A 56 15.59 8.20 9.49
CA LEU A 56 16.56 7.10 9.49
C LEU A 56 17.95 7.58 9.90
N LEU A 57 18.34 8.79 9.48
CA LEU A 57 19.62 9.42 9.85
C LEU A 57 19.65 9.77 11.34
N ALA A 58 18.58 10.38 11.87
CA ALA A 58 18.45 10.71 13.30
C ALA A 58 18.46 9.46 14.20
N ALA A 59 18.07 8.31 13.66
CA ALA A 59 18.11 7.02 14.33
C ALA A 59 19.42 6.25 14.09
N GLU A 60 20.41 6.84 13.41
CA GLU A 60 21.71 6.25 13.09
C GLU A 60 21.62 4.94 12.28
N LEU A 61 20.49 4.71 11.59
CA LEU A 61 20.29 3.55 10.71
C LEU A 61 20.91 3.77 9.32
N ILE A 62 21.16 5.03 8.97
CA ILE A 62 21.92 5.42 7.78
C ILE A 62 22.93 6.50 8.19
N ALA A 63 23.98 6.66 7.41
CA ALA A 63 25.01 7.68 7.59
C ALA A 63 25.27 8.43 6.29
N VAL A 64 25.84 9.63 6.40
CA VAL A 64 26.35 10.38 5.25
C VAL A 64 27.70 9.79 4.87
N ARG A 65 27.82 9.28 3.64
CA ARG A 65 29.06 8.72 3.10
C ARG A 65 29.95 9.80 2.50
N GLU A 66 29.36 10.64 1.65
CA GLU A 66 30.05 11.73 0.95
C GLU A 66 29.12 12.94 0.81
N THR A 67 29.67 14.14 1.01
CA THR A 67 29.06 15.41 0.60
C THR A 67 29.85 15.96 -0.57
N GLY A 68 29.42 15.69 -1.80
CA GLY A 68 30.03 16.27 -3.00
C GLY A 68 29.51 17.69 -3.26
N ARG A 69 30.44 18.64 -3.48
CA ARG A 69 30.12 19.96 -4.06
C ARG A 69 30.32 19.90 -5.56
N ASP A 70 29.24 20.07 -6.32
CA ASP A 70 29.30 20.37 -7.74
C ASP A 70 28.96 21.86 -7.91
N GLN A 71 29.77 22.64 -8.61
CA GLN A 71 29.63 24.11 -8.67
C GLN A 71 28.32 24.58 -9.33
N GLN A 72 27.55 23.64 -9.90
CA GLN A 72 26.35 23.91 -10.69
C GLN A 72 25.05 23.34 -10.08
N TYR A 73 25.12 22.55 -9.00
CA TYR A 73 23.96 21.98 -8.31
C TYR A 73 24.16 21.91 -6.79
N PRO A 74 23.13 22.15 -5.96
CA PRO A 74 23.24 22.04 -4.51
C PRO A 74 23.67 20.63 -4.09
N GLU A 75 24.48 20.55 -3.03
CA GLU A 75 25.23 19.39 -2.53
C GLU A 75 24.48 18.04 -2.69
N ARG A 76 25.11 17.06 -3.35
CA ARG A 76 24.58 15.68 -3.44
C ARG A 76 25.05 14.88 -2.23
N THR A 77 24.31 14.94 -1.13
CA THR A 77 24.54 14.05 0.02
C THR A 77 24.23 12.61 -0.36
N VAL A 78 25.25 11.76 -0.38
CA VAL A 78 25.09 10.31 -0.59
C VAL A 78 24.97 9.65 0.78
N TYR A 79 23.93 8.83 0.93
CA TYR A 79 23.69 8.06 2.15
C TYR A 79 24.15 6.62 1.97
N GLU A 80 24.56 5.99 3.06
CA GLU A 80 24.81 4.56 3.17
C GLU A 80 24.14 3.97 4.41
N VAL A 81 23.87 2.66 4.39
CA VAL A 81 23.28 1.97 5.54
C VAL A 81 24.37 1.63 6.56
N THR A 82 24.11 1.88 7.85
CA THR A 82 25.01 1.50 8.95
C THR A 82 24.83 0.03 9.33
N GLU A 83 25.69 -0.53 10.19
CA GLU A 83 25.51 -1.90 10.67
C GLU A 83 24.18 -2.06 11.44
N ALA A 84 23.88 -1.11 12.34
CA ALA A 84 22.59 -1.04 13.02
C ALA A 84 21.41 -0.98 12.02
N GLY A 85 21.56 -0.21 10.94
CA GLY A 85 20.59 -0.17 9.84
C GLY A 85 20.38 -1.53 9.18
N ARG A 86 21.44 -2.31 8.95
CA ARG A 86 21.34 -3.66 8.34
C ARG A 86 20.60 -4.64 9.24
N GLU A 87 20.86 -4.61 10.54
CA GLU A 87 20.15 -5.44 11.53
C GLU A 87 18.67 -5.07 11.58
N VAL A 88 18.36 -3.78 11.75
CA VAL A 88 16.98 -3.28 11.80
C VAL A 88 16.21 -3.59 10.53
N THR A 89 16.85 -3.53 9.35
CA THR A 89 16.23 -3.91 8.08
C THR A 89 15.72 -5.35 8.12
N ARG A 90 16.53 -6.29 8.63
CA ARG A 90 16.14 -7.71 8.73
C ARG A 90 15.01 -7.91 9.73
N THR A 91 15.08 -7.28 10.90
CA THR A 91 14.02 -7.36 11.92
C THR A 91 12.71 -6.83 11.38
N TRP A 92 12.71 -5.65 10.74
CA TRP A 92 11.49 -5.09 10.17
C TRP A 92 10.94 -5.93 9.03
N LEU A 93 11.79 -6.51 8.18
CA LEU A 93 11.35 -7.39 7.10
C LEU A 93 10.64 -8.63 7.66
N ASP A 94 11.24 -9.28 8.66
CA ASP A 94 10.66 -10.45 9.32
C ASP A 94 9.32 -10.10 9.98
N GLU A 95 9.27 -9.03 10.77
CA GLU A 95 8.03 -8.56 11.41
C GLU A 95 6.93 -8.24 10.40
N MET A 96 7.25 -7.57 9.29
CA MET A 96 6.27 -7.19 8.27
C MET A 96 5.76 -8.40 7.48
N LEU A 97 6.58 -9.45 7.32
CA LEU A 97 6.17 -10.70 6.67
C LEU A 97 5.35 -11.60 7.62
N ALA A 98 5.73 -11.66 8.90
CA ALA A 98 5.13 -12.57 9.87
C ALA A 98 3.86 -12.04 10.52
N ALA A 99 3.79 -10.72 10.77
CA ALA A 99 2.71 -10.11 11.55
C ALA A 99 1.94 -9.07 10.72
N PRO A 100 0.71 -9.39 10.25
CA PRO A 100 -0.10 -8.42 9.53
C PRO A 100 -0.43 -7.23 10.45
N LYS A 101 -0.24 -6.02 9.92
CA LYS A 101 -0.67 -4.79 10.59
C LYS A 101 -2.04 -4.37 10.07
N ALA A 102 -2.79 -3.66 10.89
CA ALA A 102 -4.05 -3.05 10.46
C ALA A 102 -3.76 -2.04 9.36
N GLU A 103 -4.19 -2.35 8.14
CA GLU A 103 -4.23 -1.43 7.02
C GLU A 103 -5.65 -0.90 6.88
N PHE A 104 -5.78 0.35 6.42
CA PHE A 104 -7.07 0.99 6.18
C PHE A 104 -7.18 1.38 4.70
N PRO A 105 -7.37 0.41 3.78
CA PRO A 105 -7.43 0.70 2.35
C PRO A 105 -8.68 1.52 2.02
N GLN A 106 -8.56 2.42 1.04
CA GLN A 106 -9.65 3.35 0.70
C GLN A 106 -10.90 2.65 0.18
N PHE A 107 -10.76 1.53 -0.53
CA PHE A 107 -11.90 0.87 -1.17
C PHE A 107 -12.85 0.18 -0.18
N PRO A 108 -12.39 -0.66 0.76
CA PRO A 108 -13.23 -1.16 1.85
C PRO A 108 -13.88 -0.06 2.69
N ALA A 109 -13.15 1.04 2.94
CA ALA A 109 -13.73 2.20 3.62
C ALA A 109 -14.87 2.82 2.80
N ALA A 110 -14.70 3.02 1.49
CA ALA A 110 -15.75 3.51 0.61
C ALA A 110 -16.94 2.54 0.53
N LEU A 111 -16.70 1.23 0.46
CA LEU A 111 -17.76 0.21 0.50
C LEU A 111 -18.57 0.25 1.80
N SER A 112 -17.91 0.51 2.93
CA SER A 112 -18.58 0.69 4.24
C SER A 112 -19.55 1.87 4.26
N HIS A 113 -19.45 2.77 3.28
CA HIS A 113 -20.32 3.93 3.11
C HIS A 113 -21.06 3.91 1.75
N ALA A 114 -21.08 2.79 1.04
CA ALA A 114 -21.64 2.70 -0.32
C ALA A 114 -23.15 2.99 -0.36
N LEU A 115 -23.86 2.77 0.75
CA LEU A 115 -25.30 3.03 0.88
C LEU A 115 -25.66 4.52 0.83
N MET A 116 -24.67 5.42 0.83
CA MET A 116 -24.86 6.84 0.53
C MET A 116 -25.21 7.09 -0.94
N LEU A 117 -24.94 6.12 -1.82
CA LEU A 117 -25.23 6.16 -3.26
C LEU A 117 -26.52 5.40 -3.58
N ALA A 118 -27.21 5.84 -4.63
CA ALA A 118 -28.25 5.03 -5.25
C ALA A 118 -27.63 3.81 -5.97
N PRO A 119 -28.41 2.73 -6.20
CA PRO A 119 -27.88 1.52 -6.84
C PRO A 119 -27.17 1.75 -8.18
N HIS A 120 -27.70 2.63 -9.03
CA HIS A 120 -27.11 2.95 -10.33
C HIS A 120 -25.78 3.74 -10.18
N GLU A 121 -25.69 4.65 -9.21
CA GLU A 121 -24.46 5.41 -8.94
C GLU A 121 -23.35 4.49 -8.41
N LEU A 122 -23.70 3.52 -7.55
CA LEU A 122 -22.78 2.51 -7.08
C LEU A 122 -22.30 1.61 -8.23
N LEU A 123 -23.22 1.15 -9.08
CA LEU A 123 -22.89 0.35 -10.27
C LEU A 123 -21.88 1.08 -11.16
N ASP A 124 -22.17 2.33 -11.54
CA ASP A 124 -21.28 3.15 -12.37
C ASP A 124 -19.88 3.31 -11.75
N ALA A 125 -19.80 3.49 -10.43
CA ALA A 125 -18.53 3.60 -9.72
C ALA A 125 -17.74 2.29 -9.72
N LEU A 126 -18.42 1.16 -9.48
CA LEU A 126 -17.80 -0.17 -9.45
C LEU A 126 -17.38 -0.64 -10.85
N GLU A 127 -18.11 -0.31 -11.91
CA GLU A 127 -17.70 -0.62 -13.29
C GLU A 127 -16.45 0.15 -13.72
N ARG A 128 -16.36 1.44 -13.36
CA ARG A 128 -15.13 2.23 -13.57
C ARG A 128 -13.95 1.64 -12.81
N ARG A 129 -14.17 1.16 -11.59
CA ARG A 129 -13.14 0.49 -10.80
C ARG A 129 -12.74 -0.84 -11.45
N LEU A 130 -13.69 -1.68 -11.82
CA LEU A 130 -13.46 -2.97 -12.49
C LEU A 130 -12.58 -2.79 -13.73
N THR A 131 -12.88 -1.80 -14.58
CA THR A 131 -12.07 -1.49 -15.76
C THR A 131 -10.60 -1.23 -15.41
N ARG A 132 -10.35 -0.45 -14.35
CA ARG A 132 -8.98 -0.12 -13.90
C ARG A 132 -8.27 -1.33 -13.31
N VAL A 133 -8.94 -2.08 -12.43
CA VAL A 133 -8.36 -3.24 -11.75
C VAL A 133 -8.10 -4.39 -12.74
N ASP A 134 -8.97 -4.57 -13.74
CA ASP A 134 -8.77 -5.55 -14.82
C ASP A 134 -7.55 -5.19 -15.68
N ALA A 135 -7.37 -3.91 -16.01
CA ALA A 135 -6.18 -3.43 -16.71
C ALA A 135 -4.89 -3.67 -15.88
N THR A 136 -4.95 -3.43 -14.56
CA THR A 136 -3.85 -3.74 -13.64
C THR A 136 -3.53 -5.24 -13.62
N LEU A 137 -4.54 -6.11 -13.56
CA LEU A 137 -4.35 -7.56 -13.58
C LEU A 137 -3.61 -8.01 -14.86
N ARG A 138 -4.04 -7.51 -16.03
CA ARG A 138 -3.39 -7.81 -17.31
C ARG A 138 -1.94 -7.33 -17.36
N ALA A 139 -1.64 -6.18 -16.77
CA ALA A 139 -0.26 -5.68 -16.69
C ALA A 139 0.63 -6.57 -15.82
N ILE A 140 0.11 -7.05 -14.68
CA ILE A 140 0.83 -7.98 -13.80
C ILE A 140 1.04 -9.34 -14.51
N ASP A 141 0.01 -9.86 -15.19
CA ASP A 141 0.10 -11.09 -15.99
C ASP A 141 1.21 -11.00 -17.05
N ALA A 142 1.27 -9.87 -17.77
CA ALA A 142 2.31 -9.62 -18.78
C ALA A 142 3.72 -9.52 -18.16
N GLY A 143 3.84 -8.88 -16.99
CA GLY A 143 5.10 -8.79 -16.23
C GLY A 143 5.61 -10.16 -15.81
N LEU A 144 4.76 -10.98 -15.18
CA LEU A 144 5.11 -12.34 -14.75
C LEU A 144 5.50 -13.25 -15.93
N ALA A 145 4.82 -13.13 -17.07
CA ALA A 145 5.17 -13.87 -18.28
C ALA A 145 6.57 -13.48 -18.80
N SER A 146 6.90 -12.18 -18.78
CA SER A 146 8.22 -11.66 -19.17
C SER A 146 9.32 -12.14 -18.22
N GLU A 147 9.09 -12.05 -16.90
CA GLU A 147 10.02 -12.52 -15.87
C GLU A 147 10.33 -14.01 -16.04
N SER A 148 9.29 -14.84 -16.21
CA SER A 148 9.44 -16.28 -16.46
C SER A 148 10.23 -16.56 -17.74
N ALA A 149 10.01 -15.80 -18.82
CA ALA A 149 10.73 -15.97 -20.08
C ALA A 149 12.22 -15.58 -19.97
N SER A 150 12.55 -14.64 -19.09
CA SER A 150 13.94 -14.20 -18.83
C SER A 150 14.75 -15.15 -17.93
N GLY A 151 14.12 -16.22 -17.40
CA GLY A 151 14.78 -17.17 -16.50
C GLY A 151 14.99 -16.65 -15.08
N LEU A 152 14.25 -15.60 -14.67
CA LEU A 152 14.30 -15.12 -13.30
C LEU A 152 13.81 -16.20 -12.32
N PRO A 153 14.52 -16.46 -11.22
CA PRO A 153 14.06 -17.39 -10.20
C PRO A 153 12.72 -16.95 -9.61
N ARG A 154 11.79 -17.89 -9.44
CA ARG A 154 10.44 -17.62 -8.90
C ARG A 154 10.43 -16.80 -7.61
N VAL A 155 11.42 -17.01 -6.73
CA VAL A 155 11.54 -16.26 -5.47
C VAL A 155 11.60 -14.74 -5.69
N ALA A 156 12.14 -14.28 -6.81
CA ALA A 156 12.19 -12.86 -7.18
C ALA A 156 10.81 -12.30 -7.61
N SER A 157 9.88 -13.19 -7.99
CA SER A 157 8.53 -12.84 -8.48
C SER A 157 7.43 -12.99 -7.42
N LEU A 158 7.75 -13.38 -6.17
CA LEU A 158 6.75 -13.61 -5.13
C LEU A 158 5.87 -12.39 -4.84
N GLU A 159 6.45 -11.18 -4.90
CA GLU A 159 5.70 -9.93 -4.76
C GLU A 159 4.65 -9.80 -5.88
N SER A 160 5.06 -9.99 -7.14
CA SER A 160 4.18 -9.95 -8.31
C SER A 160 3.11 -11.05 -8.26
N GLU A 161 3.45 -12.27 -7.84
CA GLU A 161 2.49 -13.38 -7.65
C GLU A 161 1.43 -13.03 -6.61
N TYR A 162 1.83 -12.44 -5.47
CA TYR A 162 0.91 -12.00 -4.43
C TYR A 162 -0.03 -10.90 -4.93
N LEU A 163 0.52 -9.85 -5.55
CA LEU A 163 -0.28 -8.75 -6.10
C LEU A 163 -1.28 -9.22 -7.16
N ARG A 164 -0.87 -10.16 -8.02
CA ARG A 164 -1.76 -10.81 -8.98
C ARG A 164 -2.91 -11.52 -8.28
N ALA A 165 -2.63 -12.31 -7.24
CA ALA A 165 -3.65 -13.09 -6.53
C ALA A 165 -4.73 -12.19 -5.91
N ILE A 166 -4.33 -11.12 -5.23
CA ILE A 166 -5.25 -10.15 -4.63
C ILE A 166 -6.04 -9.40 -5.70
N THR A 167 -5.37 -8.93 -6.76
CA THR A 167 -6.02 -8.20 -7.86
C THR A 167 -7.04 -9.07 -8.59
N ALA A 168 -6.71 -10.34 -8.85
CA ALA A 168 -7.63 -11.29 -9.48
C ALA A 168 -8.85 -11.58 -8.60
N ALA A 169 -8.67 -11.71 -7.29
CA ALA A 169 -9.77 -11.86 -6.35
C ALA A 169 -10.69 -10.63 -6.36
N GLU A 170 -10.12 -9.42 -6.41
CA GLU A 170 -10.91 -8.20 -6.50
C GLU A 170 -11.68 -8.09 -7.82
N VAL A 171 -11.05 -8.40 -8.97
CA VAL A 171 -11.75 -8.44 -10.27
C VAL A 171 -12.93 -9.40 -10.23
N LYS A 172 -12.72 -10.61 -9.69
CA LYS A 172 -13.78 -11.61 -9.55
C LYS A 172 -14.93 -11.09 -8.70
N TRP A 173 -14.63 -10.48 -7.56
CA TRP A 173 -15.65 -9.91 -6.67
C TRP A 173 -16.41 -8.76 -7.33
N LEU A 174 -15.70 -7.82 -7.96
CA LEU A 174 -16.29 -6.68 -8.65
C LEU A 174 -17.25 -7.12 -9.75
N ARG A 175 -16.87 -8.08 -10.58
CA ARG A 175 -17.75 -8.64 -11.62
C ARG A 175 -19.05 -9.18 -11.03
N GLY A 176 -18.96 -10.01 -9.99
CA GLY A 176 -20.14 -10.56 -9.32
C GLY A 176 -21.07 -9.48 -8.78
N VAL A 177 -20.54 -8.49 -8.06
CA VAL A 177 -21.35 -7.40 -7.49
C VAL A 177 -21.95 -6.50 -8.57
N THR A 178 -21.21 -6.19 -9.63
CA THR A 178 -21.76 -5.40 -10.74
C THR A 178 -22.85 -6.15 -11.48
N ASP A 179 -22.73 -7.48 -11.63
CA ASP A 179 -23.77 -8.30 -12.25
C ASP A 179 -25.02 -8.34 -11.36
N ASP A 180 -24.85 -8.50 -10.05
CA ASP A 180 -25.95 -8.45 -9.08
C ASP A 180 -26.68 -7.10 -9.08
N LEU A 181 -25.94 -5.99 -9.15
CA LEU A 181 -26.52 -4.65 -9.25
C LEU A 181 -27.26 -4.45 -10.58
N ARG A 182 -26.67 -4.89 -11.69
CA ARG A 182 -27.28 -4.76 -13.03
C ARG A 182 -28.56 -5.57 -13.15
N GLU A 183 -28.62 -6.74 -12.53
CA GLU A 183 -29.79 -7.62 -12.51
C GLU A 183 -30.78 -7.28 -11.39
N GLY A 184 -30.51 -6.24 -10.58
CA GLY A 184 -31.40 -5.80 -9.50
C GLY A 184 -31.49 -6.77 -8.32
N ARG A 185 -30.52 -7.68 -8.16
CA ARG A 185 -30.45 -8.63 -7.03
C ARG A 185 -30.04 -7.99 -5.70
N LEU A 186 -29.52 -6.76 -5.75
CA LEU A 186 -29.16 -5.97 -4.57
C LEU A 186 -30.03 -4.70 -4.49
N PRO A 187 -31.33 -4.82 -4.20
CA PRO A 187 -32.19 -3.65 -4.03
C PRO A 187 -31.95 -3.02 -2.65
N TRP A 188 -31.84 -1.69 -2.60
CA TRP A 188 -32.02 -0.92 -1.38
C TRP A 188 -32.60 0.46 -1.71
N SER A 189 -33.33 1.03 -0.74
CA SER A 189 -33.69 2.43 -0.74
C SER A 189 -33.22 3.09 0.56
N LYS A 190 -33.05 4.42 0.52
CA LYS A 190 -32.72 5.19 1.73
C LYS A 190 -33.80 5.00 2.81
N GLU A 191 -35.05 4.88 2.41
CA GLU A 191 -36.19 4.67 3.30
C GLU A 191 -36.12 3.30 4.00
N ASP A 192 -35.83 2.23 3.27
CA ASP A 192 -35.65 0.89 3.85
C ASP A 192 -34.51 0.85 4.86
N LEU A 193 -33.40 1.53 4.55
CA LEU A 193 -32.24 1.61 5.43
C LEU A 193 -32.52 2.44 6.69
N MET A 194 -33.23 3.56 6.56
CA MET A 194 -33.65 4.37 7.72
C MET A 194 -34.65 3.60 8.60
N ALA A 195 -35.58 2.87 7.99
CA ALA A 195 -36.53 2.03 8.73
C ALA A 195 -35.80 0.91 9.50
N PHE A 196 -34.80 0.27 8.89
CA PHE A 196 -33.96 -0.73 9.55
C PHE A 196 -33.15 -0.12 10.71
N ALA A 197 -32.53 1.04 10.51
CA ALA A 197 -31.77 1.73 11.55
C ALA A 197 -32.65 2.10 12.76
N ALA A 198 -33.84 2.65 12.52
CA ALA A 198 -34.80 2.99 13.57
C ALA A 198 -35.31 1.76 14.34
N GLN A 199 -35.45 0.61 13.68
CA GLN A 199 -35.80 -0.66 14.33
C GLN A 199 -34.67 -1.17 15.23
N GLN A 200 -33.42 -1.00 14.85
CA GLN A 200 -32.26 -1.38 15.67
C GLN A 200 -32.10 -0.47 16.89
N GLU A 201 -32.37 0.84 16.76
CA GLU A 201 -32.38 1.77 17.90
C GLU A 201 -33.51 1.46 18.89
N ASN A 202 -34.70 1.11 18.39
CA ASN A 202 -35.83 0.73 19.24
C ASN A 202 -35.69 -0.69 19.85
N GLY A 203 -34.94 -1.59 19.20
CA GLY A 203 -34.64 -2.94 19.69
C GLY A 203 -33.47 -2.99 20.69
N ALA A 204 -32.59 -1.98 20.66
CA ALA A 204 -31.58 -1.75 21.68
C ALA A 204 -32.24 -1.13 22.93
N GLY A 205 -32.92 -1.95 23.71
CA GLY A 205 -33.39 -1.56 25.05
C GLY A 205 -32.26 -0.94 25.89
N PRO A 206 -32.58 -0.10 26.89
CA PRO A 206 -31.60 0.76 27.54
C PRO A 206 -30.39 -0.05 27.98
N ARG A 207 -29.19 0.32 27.48
CA ARG A 207 -27.94 -0.19 28.03
C ARG A 207 -27.98 0.11 29.51
N LYS A 208 -28.11 -0.93 30.34
CA LYS A 208 -27.90 -0.78 31.78
C LYS A 208 -26.49 -0.27 31.96
N ASP A 209 -26.40 0.96 32.41
CA ASP A 209 -25.19 1.62 32.82
C ASP A 209 -24.49 0.69 33.81
N LEU A 210 -23.32 0.18 33.44
CA LEU A 210 -22.42 -0.52 34.34
C LEU A 210 -21.71 0.55 35.17
N GLU A 211 -22.41 1.08 36.18
CA GLU A 211 -21.76 1.60 37.38
C GLU A 211 -21.53 0.40 38.33
N GLY A 212 -20.27 0.18 38.69
CA GLY A 212 -19.80 -0.84 39.61
C GLY A 212 -18.29 -0.84 39.70
#